data_AF-A0AAJ7RU19-F1
#
_entry.id   AF-A0AAJ7RU19-F1
#
_cell.length_a   1.000
_cell.length_b   1.000
_cell.length_c   1.000
_cell.angle_alpha   90.00
_cell.angle_beta   90.00
_cell.angle_gamma   90.00
#
_symmetry.space_group_name_H-M   'P 1'
#
loop_
_entity.id
_entity.type
_entity.pdbx_description
1 polymer ?
#
loop_
_entity_poly.entity_id
_entity_poly.type
_entity_poly.pdbx_seq_one_letter_code
_entity_poly.pdbx_strand_id
1 'polypeptide(L)'
;MAAETVELPQMAVLNRVLGLPMIELALSKSASTYTRVKDSHQLLYWALSTAETSLTNATKQAVPLAIPIAKKFEAPIHFVDHTLCMGLDKIEEKVPIVHQSPEKILENAYVLALQTVQPAVSTIYYANELITTQATSLKDLSWNKMNQLLSSHYGTVAVNSLDSTAAIVDKLIDQYFPAAGDEKDIALVSAEEDKLLHTLQTVGRLSNKAARRVYSSVIRHLKTIKTDDLKEYISSLVQFLQLTHYIQVINEKVQTFTAPPKETHNQTKH
;
A
#
# COMPACT_ATOMS: atom_id res chain seq x y z
N MET A 1 12.40 46.42 46.35
CA MET A 1 13.34 46.88 45.29
C MET A 1 12.78 46.40 43.98
N ALA A 2 12.42 47.34 43.10
CA ALA A 2 11.75 47.09 41.83
C ALA A 2 12.70 46.37 40.86
N ALA A 3 12.30 45.19 40.37
CA ALA A 3 12.95 44.55 39.25
C ALA A 3 12.37 45.16 37.98
N GLU A 4 13.01 46.21 37.46
CA GLU A 4 12.75 46.71 36.10
C GLU A 4 12.97 45.57 35.10
N THR A 5 11.87 45.05 34.55
CA THR A 5 11.90 44.17 33.38
C THR A 5 12.22 45.04 32.17
N VAL A 6 13.50 45.22 31.90
CA VAL A 6 13.98 46.00 30.76
C VAL A 6 13.69 45.22 29.48
N GLU A 7 12.72 45.71 28.69
CA GLU A 7 12.26 45.04 27.47
C GLU A 7 13.20 45.26 26.27
N LEU A 8 13.45 44.18 25.53
CA LEU A 8 14.10 44.18 24.22
C LEU A 8 13.13 44.77 23.17
N PRO A 9 13.64 45.33 22.05
CA PRO A 9 12.80 45.75 20.93
C PRO A 9 11.96 44.57 20.42
N GLN A 10 10.64 44.62 20.62
CA GLN A 10 9.72 43.58 20.17
C GLN A 10 9.48 43.72 18.66
N MET A 11 9.84 42.70 17.88
CA MET A 11 9.56 42.64 16.45
C MET A 11 8.07 42.35 16.22
N ALA A 12 7.34 43.29 15.59
CA ALA A 12 5.91 43.13 15.36
C ALA A 12 5.61 41.96 14.41
N VAL A 13 6.53 41.64 13.50
CA VAL A 13 6.45 40.48 12.60
C VAL A 13 6.45 39.19 13.40
N LEU A 14 7.34 39.06 14.38
CA LEU A 14 7.42 37.83 15.17
C LEU A 14 6.12 37.61 15.95
N ASN A 15 5.56 38.67 16.54
CA ASN A 15 4.27 38.59 17.22
C ASN A 15 3.13 38.20 16.25
N ARG A 16 3.10 38.74 15.01
CA ARG A 16 2.10 38.31 14.00
C ARG A 16 2.29 36.87 13.55
N VAL A 17 3.53 36.45 13.31
CA VAL A 17 3.87 35.08 12.87
C VAL A 17 3.52 34.07 13.97
N LEU A 18 3.84 34.38 15.23
CA LEU A 18 3.47 33.57 16.38
C LEU A 18 1.96 33.51 16.61
N GLY A 19 1.24 34.59 16.27
CA GLY A 19 -0.23 34.64 16.33
C GLY A 19 -0.95 33.87 15.22
N LEU A 20 -0.23 33.30 14.24
CA LEU A 20 -0.85 32.44 13.24
C LEU A 20 -1.16 31.07 13.84
N PRO A 21 -2.42 30.59 13.79
CA PRO A 21 -2.84 29.38 14.48
C PRO A 21 -2.09 28.12 14.02
N MET A 22 -1.67 28.08 12.74
CA MET A 22 -0.83 27.01 12.20
C MET A 22 0.58 26.98 12.82
N ILE A 23 1.15 28.15 13.07
CA ILE A 23 2.52 28.28 13.60
C ILE A 23 2.51 28.02 15.10
N GLU A 24 1.50 28.52 15.82
CA GLU A 24 1.28 28.20 17.22
C GLU A 24 1.07 26.69 17.43
N LEU A 25 0.29 26.03 16.56
CA LEU A 25 0.13 24.58 16.60
C LEU A 25 1.45 23.85 16.30
N ALA A 26 2.21 24.29 15.29
CA ALA A 26 3.51 23.68 14.97
C ALA A 26 4.53 23.85 16.11
N LEU A 27 4.57 25.03 16.74
CA LEU A 27 5.43 25.33 17.89
C LEU A 27 5.01 24.52 19.12
N SER A 28 3.73 24.47 19.47
CA SER A 28 3.25 23.66 20.59
C SER A 28 3.45 22.16 20.34
N LYS A 29 3.28 21.68 19.09
CA LYS A 29 3.54 20.29 18.72
C LYS A 29 5.02 19.94 18.76
N SER A 30 5.90 20.81 18.26
CA SER A 30 7.35 20.60 18.33
C SER A 30 7.84 20.66 19.78
N ALA A 31 7.35 21.62 20.58
CA ALA A 31 7.67 21.70 22.00
C ALA A 31 7.24 20.44 22.76
N SER A 32 6.00 19.97 22.56
CA SER A 32 5.53 18.73 23.19
C SER A 32 6.29 17.49 22.72
N THR A 33 6.67 17.43 21.45
CA THR A 33 7.50 16.34 20.91
C THR A 33 8.90 16.37 21.52
N TYR A 34 9.50 17.54 21.63
CA TYR A 34 10.79 17.74 22.30
C TYR A 34 10.72 17.30 23.76
N THR A 35 9.68 17.72 24.51
CA THR A 35 9.47 17.28 25.90
C THR A 35 9.32 15.76 25.99
N ARG A 36 8.59 15.13 25.05
CA ARG A 36 8.50 13.65 24.99
C ARG A 36 9.85 12.98 24.75
N VAL A 37 10.71 13.55 23.90
CA VAL A 37 12.06 13.03 23.65
C VAL A 37 12.93 13.22 24.89
N LYS A 38 12.85 14.39 25.54
CA LYS A 38 13.54 14.70 26.79
C LYS A 38 13.15 13.73 27.90
N ASP A 39 11.87 13.42 28.04
CA ASP A 39 11.31 12.57 29.10
C ASP A 39 11.42 11.06 28.80
N SER A 40 11.93 10.68 27.63
CA SER A 40 12.05 9.26 27.23
C SER A 40 13.09 8.47 28.05
N HIS A 41 14.23 9.10 28.37
CA HIS A 41 15.35 8.48 29.08
C HIS A 41 15.96 9.43 30.11
N GLN A 42 16.28 8.91 31.30
CA GLN A 42 16.82 9.68 32.42
C GLN A 42 18.15 10.40 32.10
N LEU A 43 19.01 9.79 31.26
CA LEU A 43 20.26 10.42 30.81
C LEU A 43 20.03 11.61 29.87
N LEU A 44 19.10 11.46 28.91
CA LEU A 44 18.73 12.54 27.98
C LEU A 44 18.06 13.69 28.74
N TYR A 45 17.17 13.37 29.68
CA TYR A 45 16.55 14.36 30.56
C TYR A 45 17.60 15.21 31.28
N TRP A 46 18.60 14.58 31.91
CA TRP A 46 19.66 15.30 32.62
C TRP A 46 20.51 16.17 31.68
N ALA A 47 20.96 15.63 30.56
CA ALA A 47 21.79 16.37 29.60
C ALA A 47 21.06 17.56 28.98
N LEU A 48 19.84 17.35 28.47
CA LEU A 48 19.02 18.39 27.85
C LEU A 48 18.55 19.42 28.89
N SER A 49 18.16 18.99 30.09
CA SER A 49 17.77 19.92 31.16
C SER A 49 18.94 20.78 31.63
N THR A 50 20.16 20.22 31.70
CA THR A 50 21.36 20.99 32.02
C THR A 50 21.69 22.00 30.93
N ALA A 51 21.58 21.59 29.65
CA ALA A 51 21.76 22.49 28.52
C ALA A 51 20.73 23.64 28.53
N GLU A 52 19.45 23.36 28.73
CA GLU A 52 18.38 24.36 28.86
C GLU A 52 18.65 25.33 30.03
N THR A 53 19.09 24.81 31.17
CA THR A 53 19.40 25.64 32.34
C THR A 53 20.62 26.52 32.08
N SER A 54 21.64 26.00 31.38
CA SER A 54 22.81 26.79 31.00
C SER A 54 22.46 27.89 29.99
N LEU A 55 21.60 27.60 29.02
CA LEU A 55 21.15 28.56 28.02
C LEU A 55 20.28 29.64 28.66
N THR A 56 19.32 29.27 29.50
CA THR A 56 18.46 30.25 30.19
C THR A 56 19.26 31.15 31.12
N ASN A 57 20.29 30.63 31.80
CA ASN A 57 21.19 31.43 32.62
C ASN A 57 22.08 32.35 31.78
N ALA A 58 22.66 31.85 30.68
CA ALA A 58 23.45 32.65 29.75
C ALA A 58 22.62 33.78 29.13
N THR A 59 21.38 33.48 28.71
CA THR A 59 20.45 34.49 28.18
C THR A 59 20.13 35.53 29.24
N LYS A 60 19.81 35.15 30.49
CA LYS A 60 19.55 36.11 31.58
C LYS A 60 20.73 37.04 31.83
N GLN A 61 21.97 36.55 31.72
CA GLN A 61 23.17 37.35 31.91
C GLN A 61 23.52 38.20 30.66
N ALA A 62 23.19 37.71 29.47
CA ALA A 62 23.49 38.39 28.20
C ALA A 62 22.46 39.46 27.82
N VAL A 63 21.19 39.30 28.20
CA VAL A 63 20.12 40.29 27.96
C VAL A 63 20.54 41.70 28.41
N PRO A 64 21.02 41.94 29.65
CA PRO A 64 21.40 43.30 30.06
C PRO A 64 22.56 43.89 29.25
N LEU A 65 23.46 43.05 28.72
CA LEU A 65 24.58 43.46 27.88
C LEU A 65 24.15 43.74 26.43
N ALA A 66 23.10 43.08 25.96
CA ALA A 66 22.58 43.20 24.60
C ALA A 66 21.64 44.40 24.41
N ILE A 67 21.00 44.91 25.46
CA ILE A 67 20.08 46.07 25.42
C ILE A 67 20.70 47.32 24.74
N PRO A 68 21.91 47.80 25.12
CA PRO A 68 22.48 48.99 24.50
C PRO A 68 22.84 48.78 23.02
N ILE A 69 23.14 47.54 22.63
CA ILE A 69 23.42 47.17 21.24
C ILE A 69 22.12 47.14 20.45
N ALA A 70 21.07 46.51 20.99
CA ALA A 70 19.75 46.45 20.37
C ALA A 70 19.17 47.85 20.13
N LYS A 71 19.32 48.79 21.08
CA LYS A 71 18.92 50.20 20.90
C LYS A 71 19.67 50.90 19.77
N LYS A 72 20.97 50.62 19.57
CA LYS A 72 21.72 51.19 18.44
C LYS A 72 21.25 50.67 17.08
N PHE A 73 20.67 49.48 17.02
CA PHE A 73 20.16 48.87 15.80
C PHE A 73 18.64 48.94 15.68
N GLU A 74 17.94 49.67 16.55
CA GLU A 74 16.48 49.77 16.56
C GLU A 74 15.92 50.26 15.22
N ALA A 75 16.54 51.27 14.60
CA ALA A 75 16.12 51.80 13.30
C ALA A 75 16.23 50.77 12.14
N PRO A 76 17.37 50.09 11.91
CA PRO A 76 17.43 49.04 10.90
C PRO A 76 16.57 47.82 11.24
N ILE A 77 16.42 47.48 12.53
CA ILE A 77 15.52 46.41 12.99
C ILE A 77 14.07 46.72 12.60
N HIS A 78 13.60 47.95 12.88
CA HIS A 78 12.25 48.38 12.53
C HIS A 78 12.01 48.46 11.02
N PHE A 79 13.02 48.84 10.23
CA PHE A 79 12.91 48.83 8.77
C PHE A 79 12.74 47.41 8.20
N VAL A 80 13.51 46.46 8.73
CA VAL A 80 13.39 45.04 8.35
C VAL A 80 12.06 44.47 8.81
N ASP A 81 11.64 44.76 10.04
CA ASP A 81 10.35 44.34 10.60
C ASP A 81 9.18 44.86 9.75
N HIS A 82 9.23 46.13 9.33
CA HIS A 82 8.20 46.69 8.43
C HIS A 82 8.19 45.98 7.06
N THR A 83 9.35 45.72 6.47
CA THR A 83 9.46 45.02 5.18
C THR A 83 8.92 43.59 5.26
N LEU A 84 9.22 42.89 6.35
CA LEU A 84 8.72 41.54 6.61
C LEU A 84 7.21 41.54 6.89
N CYS A 85 6.66 42.56 7.57
CA CYS A 85 5.22 42.73 7.74
C CYS A 85 4.51 42.84 6.38
N MET A 86 5.04 43.67 5.47
CA MET A 86 4.50 43.78 4.11
C MET A 86 4.60 42.47 3.31
N GLY A 87 5.67 41.69 3.54
CA GLY A 87 5.80 40.36 2.96
C GLY A 87 4.74 39.40 3.48
N LEU A 88 4.49 39.43 4.79
CA LEU A 88 3.46 38.64 5.44
C LEU A 88 2.05 39.00 4.95
N ASP A 89 1.75 40.29 4.77
CA ASP A 89 0.47 40.77 4.22
C ASP A 89 0.18 40.18 2.84
N LYS A 90 1.20 40.11 1.97
CA LYS A 90 1.08 39.50 0.63
C LYS A 90 0.85 38.00 0.69
N ILE A 91 1.47 37.31 1.64
CA ILE A 91 1.28 35.86 1.83
C ILE A 91 -0.14 35.60 2.35
N GLU A 92 -0.63 36.44 3.26
CA GLU A 92 -1.97 36.39 3.82
C GLU A 92 -3.04 36.60 2.74
N GLU A 93 -2.85 37.56 1.82
CA GLU A 93 -3.75 37.81 0.68
C GLU A 93 -3.77 36.61 -0.29
N LYS A 94 -2.61 36.00 -0.56
CA LYS A 94 -2.50 34.88 -1.51
C LYS A 94 -2.90 33.54 -0.93
N VAL A 95 -2.80 33.36 0.39
CA VAL A 95 -3.05 32.09 1.08
C VAL A 95 -3.92 32.34 2.33
N PRO A 96 -5.22 32.62 2.16
CA PRO A 96 -6.15 32.87 3.28
C PRO A 96 -6.36 31.64 4.18
N ILE A 97 -5.94 30.45 3.71
CA ILE A 97 -5.96 29.19 4.48
C ILE A 97 -5.07 29.29 5.73
N VAL A 98 -4.08 30.19 5.77
CA VAL A 98 -3.17 30.39 6.91
C VAL A 98 -3.91 30.92 8.16
N HIS A 99 -5.05 31.59 8.00
CA HIS A 99 -5.91 32.05 9.10
C HIS A 99 -6.96 31.04 9.55
N GLN A 100 -7.19 29.98 8.78
CA GLN A 100 -8.19 28.98 9.15
C GLN A 100 -7.58 28.02 10.18
N SER A 101 -8.33 27.77 11.26
CA SER A 101 -7.92 26.77 12.24
C SER A 101 -7.87 25.39 11.58
N PRO A 102 -6.81 24.59 11.81
CA PRO A 102 -6.65 23.26 11.18
C PRO A 102 -7.82 22.32 11.43
N GLU A 103 -8.51 22.51 12.57
CA GLU A 103 -9.70 21.77 12.97
C GLU A 103 -10.87 21.96 12.00
N LYS A 104 -11.10 23.19 11.53
CA LYS A 104 -12.18 23.50 10.57
C LYS A 104 -11.88 22.99 9.17
N ILE A 105 -10.60 22.93 8.79
CA ILE A 105 -10.17 22.36 7.50
C ILE A 105 -10.43 20.85 7.49
N LEU A 106 -10.10 20.16 8.59
CA LEU A 106 -10.33 18.73 8.73
C LEU A 106 -11.83 18.41 8.73
N GLU A 107 -12.63 19.16 9.47
CA GLU A 107 -14.08 18.97 9.52
C GLU A 107 -14.73 19.19 8.15
N ASN A 108 -14.37 20.27 7.44
CA ASN A 108 -14.87 20.53 6.10
C ASN A 108 -14.43 19.46 5.09
N ALA A 109 -13.17 19.02 5.15
CA ALA A 109 -12.69 17.93 4.31
C ALA A 109 -13.42 16.61 4.60
N TYR A 110 -13.69 16.33 5.88
CA TYR A 110 -14.41 15.14 6.31
C TYR A 110 -15.87 15.17 5.83
N VAL A 111 -16.55 16.31 5.94
CA VAL A 111 -17.93 16.49 5.44
C VAL A 111 -17.99 16.33 3.92
N LEU A 112 -17.05 16.90 3.17
CA LEU A 112 -16.98 16.74 1.71
C LEU A 112 -16.69 15.29 1.29
N ALA A 113 -15.79 14.61 2.01
CA ALA A 113 -15.50 13.20 1.77
C ALA A 113 -16.73 12.33 2.07
N LEU A 114 -17.43 12.58 3.18
CA LEU A 114 -18.65 11.89 3.56
C LEU A 114 -19.74 12.08 2.48
N GLN A 115 -19.97 13.33 2.04
CA GLN A 115 -20.95 13.64 1.00
C GLN A 115 -20.65 12.98 -0.34
N THR A 116 -19.38 12.79 -0.69
CA THR A 116 -18.97 12.17 -1.96
C THR A 116 -19.03 10.63 -1.91
N VAL A 117 -18.63 10.04 -0.79
CA VAL A 117 -18.52 8.58 -0.65
C VAL A 117 -19.88 7.94 -0.35
N GLN A 118 -20.74 8.60 0.42
CA GLN A 118 -22.05 8.08 0.81
C GLN A 118 -22.98 7.68 -0.35
N PRO A 119 -23.14 8.47 -1.44
CA PRO A 119 -23.96 8.07 -2.58
C PRO A 119 -23.36 6.90 -3.39
N ALA A 120 -22.03 6.80 -3.45
CA ALA A 120 -21.37 5.67 -4.12
C ALA A 120 -21.52 4.36 -3.32
N VAL A 121 -21.39 4.42 -2.00
CA VAL A 121 -21.54 3.23 -1.14
C VAL A 121 -23.00 2.78 -1.09
N SER A 122 -23.97 3.69 -1.01
CA SER A 122 -25.39 3.34 -0.97
C SER A 122 -25.88 2.71 -2.28
N THR A 123 -25.40 3.20 -3.43
CA THR A 123 -25.73 2.64 -4.74
C THR A 123 -25.15 1.24 -4.93
N ILE A 124 -23.91 1.00 -4.50
CA ILE A 124 -23.29 -0.33 -4.53
C ILE A 124 -24.02 -1.29 -3.58
N TYR A 125 -24.39 -0.83 -2.37
CA TYR A 125 -25.14 -1.64 -1.41
C TYR A 125 -26.49 -2.08 -1.97
N TYR A 126 -27.26 -1.14 -2.52
CA TYR A 126 -28.56 -1.43 -3.15
C TYR A 126 -28.43 -2.33 -4.39
N ALA A 127 -27.41 -2.10 -5.23
CA ALA A 127 -27.15 -2.95 -6.39
C ALA A 127 -26.78 -4.38 -5.99
N ASN A 128 -25.94 -4.55 -4.97
CA ASN A 128 -25.62 -5.87 -4.44
C ASN A 128 -26.85 -6.56 -3.86
N GLU A 129 -27.69 -5.85 -3.11
CA GLU A 129 -28.94 -6.40 -2.57
C GLU A 129 -29.86 -6.91 -3.69
N LEU A 130 -30.07 -6.10 -4.74
CA LEU A 130 -30.86 -6.50 -5.91
C LEU A 130 -30.27 -7.72 -6.62
N ILE A 131 -28.96 -7.77 -6.84
CA ILE A 131 -28.29 -8.91 -7.47
C ILE A 131 -28.44 -10.16 -6.58
N THR A 132 -28.25 -10.03 -5.27
CA THR A 132 -28.38 -11.17 -4.35
C THR A 132 -29.80 -11.70 -4.29
N THR A 133 -30.81 -10.83 -4.26
CA THR A 133 -32.23 -11.23 -4.21
C THR A 133 -32.71 -11.84 -5.52
N GLN A 134 -32.25 -11.31 -6.66
CA GLN A 134 -32.50 -11.91 -7.96
C GLN A 134 -31.79 -13.26 -8.09
N ALA A 135 -30.55 -13.38 -7.63
CA ALA A 135 -29.81 -14.64 -7.67
C ALA A 135 -30.43 -15.72 -6.77
N THR A 136 -30.90 -15.38 -5.57
CA THR A 136 -31.57 -16.34 -4.67
C THR A 136 -32.89 -16.81 -5.26
N SER A 137 -33.73 -15.90 -5.77
CA SER A 137 -35.01 -16.28 -6.39
C SER A 137 -34.84 -17.16 -7.63
N LEU A 138 -33.87 -16.85 -8.50
CA LEU A 138 -33.54 -17.69 -9.66
C LEU A 138 -32.96 -19.05 -9.25
N LYS A 139 -32.10 -19.07 -8.23
CA LYS A 139 -31.56 -20.30 -7.66
C LYS A 139 -32.67 -21.21 -7.14
N ASP A 140 -33.61 -20.68 -6.37
CA ASP A 140 -34.71 -21.46 -5.79
C ASP A 140 -35.66 -22.01 -6.87
N LEU A 141 -35.99 -21.19 -7.87
CA LEU A 141 -36.80 -21.64 -9.01
C LEU A 141 -36.10 -22.75 -9.81
N SER A 142 -34.80 -22.57 -10.08
CA SER A 142 -34.00 -23.57 -10.79
C SER A 142 -33.85 -24.87 -9.99
N TRP A 143 -33.59 -24.77 -8.68
CA TRP A 143 -33.47 -25.90 -7.77
C TRP A 143 -34.74 -26.73 -7.73
N ASN A 144 -35.88 -26.08 -7.52
CA ASN A 144 -37.18 -26.75 -7.46
C ASN A 144 -37.52 -27.43 -8.79
N LYS A 145 -37.31 -26.74 -9.93
CA LYS A 145 -37.61 -27.31 -11.24
C LYS A 145 -36.68 -28.47 -11.59
N MET A 146 -35.40 -28.37 -11.29
CA MET A 146 -34.44 -29.45 -11.54
C MET A 146 -34.72 -30.65 -10.62
N ASN A 147 -35.02 -30.43 -9.34
CA ASN A 147 -35.38 -31.51 -8.42
C ASN A 147 -36.66 -32.22 -8.88
N GLN A 148 -37.65 -31.49 -9.38
CA GLN A 148 -38.86 -32.05 -9.99
C GLN A 148 -38.54 -32.89 -11.25
N LEU A 149 -37.67 -32.40 -12.13
CA LEU A 149 -37.26 -33.14 -13.34
C LEU A 149 -36.47 -34.42 -12.99
N LEU A 150 -35.58 -34.36 -12.01
CA LEU A 150 -34.80 -35.50 -11.53
C LEU A 150 -35.69 -36.53 -10.81
N SER A 151 -36.79 -36.09 -10.21
CA SER A 151 -37.80 -36.96 -9.60
C SER A 151 -38.73 -37.61 -10.63
N SER A 152 -38.72 -37.16 -11.89
CA SER A 152 -39.48 -37.82 -12.97
C SER A 152 -38.92 -39.20 -13.30
N HIS A 153 -39.71 -40.05 -13.96
CA HIS A 153 -39.28 -41.40 -14.36
C HIS A 153 -37.98 -41.41 -15.17
N TYR A 154 -37.81 -40.46 -16.11
CA TYR A 154 -36.57 -40.34 -16.88
C TYR A 154 -35.42 -39.76 -16.05
N GLY A 155 -35.72 -38.86 -15.12
CA GLY A 155 -34.75 -38.30 -14.18
C GLY A 155 -34.14 -39.34 -13.25
N THR A 156 -34.95 -40.28 -12.74
CA THR A 156 -34.46 -41.32 -11.84
C THR A 156 -33.52 -42.29 -12.53
N VAL A 157 -33.84 -42.69 -13.77
CA VAL A 157 -32.97 -43.53 -14.59
C VAL A 157 -31.66 -42.82 -14.90
N ALA A 158 -31.70 -41.51 -15.20
CA ALA A 158 -30.51 -40.71 -15.48
C ALA A 158 -29.58 -40.55 -14.25
N VAL A 159 -30.14 -40.42 -13.05
CA VAL A 159 -29.31 -40.37 -11.82
C VAL A 159 -28.66 -41.73 -11.54
N ASN A 160 -29.40 -42.82 -11.68
CA ASN A 160 -28.84 -44.16 -11.47
C ASN A 160 -27.75 -44.49 -12.50
N SER A 161 -27.88 -44.02 -13.75
CA SER A 161 -26.84 -44.18 -14.77
C SER A 161 -25.63 -43.28 -14.52
N LEU A 162 -25.84 -42.08 -13.98
CA LEU A 162 -24.77 -41.22 -13.50
C LEU A 162 -23.99 -41.89 -12.37
N ASP A 163 -24.66 -42.49 -11.39
CA ASP A 163 -24.00 -43.18 -10.27
C ASP A 163 -23.22 -44.42 -10.74
N SER A 164 -23.77 -45.16 -11.70
CA SER A 164 -23.08 -46.29 -12.32
C SER A 164 -21.82 -45.84 -13.08
N THR A 165 -21.94 -44.75 -13.85
CA THR A 165 -20.81 -44.16 -14.59
C THR A 165 -19.78 -43.58 -13.63
N ALA A 166 -20.23 -42.94 -12.56
CA ALA A 166 -19.41 -42.40 -11.49
C ALA A 166 -18.54 -43.49 -10.86
N ALA A 167 -19.10 -44.68 -10.58
CA ALA A 167 -18.35 -45.82 -10.07
C ALA A 167 -17.28 -46.32 -11.06
N ILE A 168 -17.60 -46.35 -12.37
CA ILE A 168 -16.62 -46.73 -13.42
C ILE A 168 -15.49 -45.70 -13.49
N VAL A 169 -15.83 -44.41 -13.49
CA VAL A 169 -14.85 -43.32 -13.51
C VAL A 169 -13.98 -43.36 -12.26
N ASP A 170 -14.56 -43.65 -11.09
CA ASP A 170 -13.79 -43.79 -9.85
C ASP A 170 -12.72 -44.88 -9.97
N LYS A 171 -13.11 -46.05 -10.51
CA LYS A 171 -12.19 -47.15 -10.78
C LYS A 171 -11.11 -46.79 -11.81
N LEU A 172 -11.44 -46.01 -12.84
CA LEU A 172 -10.46 -45.52 -13.81
C LEU A 172 -9.49 -44.52 -13.17
N ILE A 173 -9.99 -43.61 -12.33
CA ILE A 173 -9.14 -42.68 -11.57
C ILE A 173 -8.21 -43.45 -10.64
N ASP A 174 -8.70 -44.50 -9.96
CA ASP A 174 -7.87 -45.41 -9.15
C ASP A 174 -6.79 -46.12 -9.98
N GLN A 175 -7.12 -46.54 -11.21
CA GLN A 175 -6.18 -47.25 -12.09
C GLN A 175 -5.10 -46.34 -12.68
N TYR A 176 -5.44 -45.13 -13.12
CA TYR A 176 -4.52 -44.23 -13.82
C TYR A 176 -3.84 -43.20 -12.89
N PHE A 177 -4.44 -42.88 -11.75
CA PHE A 177 -3.94 -41.88 -10.80
C PHE A 177 -3.98 -42.45 -9.36
N PRO A 178 -2.94 -43.22 -8.96
CA PRO A 178 -2.91 -43.88 -7.65
C PRO A 178 -2.90 -42.87 -6.50
N ALA A 179 -3.57 -43.24 -5.40
CA ALA A 179 -3.65 -42.39 -4.21
C ALA A 179 -2.27 -42.14 -3.59
N ALA A 180 -1.99 -40.88 -3.25
CA ALA A 180 -0.73 -40.45 -2.66
C ALA A 180 -0.74 -40.38 -1.11
N GLY A 181 -1.81 -40.85 -0.47
CA GLY A 181 -1.99 -40.87 1.00
C GLY A 181 -3.43 -41.21 1.41
N ASP A 182 -3.74 -41.07 2.71
CA ASP A 182 -5.08 -41.36 3.26
C ASP A 182 -6.12 -40.36 2.77
N GLU A 183 -7.12 -40.87 2.05
CA GLU A 183 -8.26 -40.10 1.56
C GLU A 183 -9.41 -40.20 2.56
N LYS A 184 -9.86 -39.05 3.09
CA LYS A 184 -11.14 -38.98 3.79
C LYS A 184 -12.24 -38.79 2.76
N ASP A 185 -12.99 -39.86 2.51
CA ASP A 185 -14.23 -39.76 1.77
C ASP A 185 -15.26 -38.99 2.59
N ILE A 186 -15.80 -37.92 2.01
CA ILE A 186 -16.95 -37.22 2.57
C ILE A 186 -18.17 -38.11 2.32
N ALA A 187 -18.87 -38.47 3.39
CA ALA A 187 -20.08 -39.30 3.33
C ALA A 187 -21.14 -38.63 2.45
N LEU A 188 -21.72 -39.39 1.53
CA LEU A 188 -22.83 -38.93 0.69
C LEU A 188 -24.10 -38.76 1.51
N VAL A 189 -24.88 -37.74 1.20
CA VAL A 189 -26.31 -37.69 1.55
C VAL A 189 -27.01 -38.75 0.70
N SER A 190 -27.94 -39.54 1.28
CA SER A 190 -28.65 -40.59 0.52
C SER A 190 -29.47 -39.98 -0.62
N ALA A 191 -29.55 -40.68 -1.75
CA ALA A 191 -30.34 -40.28 -2.92
C ALA A 191 -31.86 -40.13 -2.64
N GLU A 192 -32.30 -40.50 -1.43
CA GLU A 192 -33.69 -40.48 -0.98
C GLU A 192 -34.17 -39.15 -0.39
N GLU A 193 -33.28 -38.28 0.12
CA GLU A 193 -33.70 -36.99 0.70
C GLU A 193 -33.69 -35.84 -0.31
N ASP A 194 -32.65 -35.74 -1.15
CA ASP A 194 -32.58 -34.76 -2.25
C ASP A 194 -31.71 -35.29 -3.41
N LYS A 195 -32.39 -35.69 -4.49
CA LYS A 195 -31.74 -36.27 -5.66
C LYS A 195 -30.84 -35.28 -6.40
N LEU A 196 -31.18 -33.98 -6.40
CA LEU A 196 -30.34 -32.95 -7.00
C LEU A 196 -29.06 -32.79 -6.19
N LEU A 197 -29.18 -32.65 -4.87
CA LEU A 197 -28.04 -32.56 -3.97
C LEU A 197 -27.11 -33.78 -4.11
N HIS A 198 -27.68 -34.99 -4.19
CA HIS A 198 -26.93 -36.23 -4.45
C HIS A 198 -26.13 -36.15 -5.75
N THR A 199 -26.74 -35.75 -6.87
CA THR A 199 -26.03 -35.64 -8.16
C THR A 199 -24.87 -34.63 -8.10
N LEU A 200 -25.09 -33.48 -7.45
CA LEU A 200 -24.06 -32.47 -7.28
C LEU A 200 -22.91 -32.96 -6.38
N GLN A 201 -23.23 -33.69 -5.30
CA GLN A 201 -22.23 -34.28 -4.42
C GLN A 201 -21.42 -35.37 -5.12
N THR A 202 -22.05 -36.26 -5.90
CA THR A 202 -21.36 -37.31 -6.67
C THR A 202 -20.36 -36.71 -7.65
N VAL A 203 -20.81 -35.72 -8.44
CA VAL A 203 -19.94 -35.02 -9.39
C VAL A 203 -18.84 -34.22 -8.67
N GLY A 204 -19.19 -33.53 -7.59
CA GLY A 204 -18.25 -32.75 -6.78
C GLY A 204 -17.14 -33.62 -6.16
N ARG A 205 -17.50 -34.78 -5.59
CA ARG A 205 -16.56 -35.74 -5.01
C ARG A 205 -15.61 -36.28 -6.06
N LEU A 206 -16.13 -36.75 -7.19
CA LEU A 206 -15.31 -37.28 -8.28
C LEU A 206 -14.39 -36.22 -8.88
N SER A 207 -14.90 -35.01 -9.11
CA SER A 207 -14.11 -33.89 -9.62
C SER A 207 -12.96 -33.55 -8.66
N ASN A 208 -13.25 -33.44 -7.35
CA ASN A 208 -12.22 -33.14 -6.36
C ASN A 208 -11.19 -34.27 -6.22
N LYS A 209 -11.64 -35.53 -6.22
CA LYS A 209 -10.77 -36.71 -6.19
C LYS A 209 -9.87 -36.77 -7.43
N ALA A 210 -10.44 -36.58 -8.62
CA ALA A 210 -9.70 -36.52 -9.89
C ALA A 210 -8.68 -35.38 -9.87
N ALA A 211 -9.10 -34.16 -9.54
CA ALA A 211 -8.24 -32.98 -9.52
C ALA A 211 -7.04 -33.18 -8.58
N ARG A 212 -7.29 -33.65 -7.35
CA ARG A 212 -6.23 -33.91 -6.36
C ARG A 212 -5.25 -34.97 -6.83
N ARG A 213 -5.73 -36.07 -7.41
CA ARG A 213 -4.89 -37.19 -7.83
C ARG A 213 -4.10 -36.90 -9.11
N VAL A 214 -4.72 -36.22 -10.07
CA VAL A 214 -4.02 -35.69 -11.26
C VAL A 214 -2.92 -34.73 -10.81
N TYR A 215 -3.25 -33.78 -9.92
CA TYR A 215 -2.28 -32.81 -9.40
C TYR A 215 -1.11 -33.49 -8.67
N SER A 216 -1.40 -34.46 -7.80
CA SER A 216 -0.36 -35.23 -7.10
C SER A 216 0.51 -36.05 -8.05
N SER A 217 -0.09 -36.70 -9.05
CA SER A 217 0.65 -37.46 -10.06
C SER A 217 1.57 -36.55 -10.88
N VAL A 218 1.06 -35.39 -11.34
CA VAL A 218 1.86 -34.40 -12.07
C VAL A 218 2.99 -33.86 -11.20
N ILE A 219 2.74 -33.53 -9.93
CA ILE A 219 3.80 -33.09 -9.01
C ILE A 219 4.84 -34.19 -8.79
N ARG A 220 4.42 -35.45 -8.62
CA ARG A 220 5.35 -36.58 -8.49
C ARG A 220 6.22 -36.70 -9.73
N HIS A 221 5.62 -36.60 -10.92
CA HIS A 221 6.36 -36.60 -12.19
C HIS A 221 7.31 -35.41 -12.32
N LEU A 222 6.87 -34.20 -11.96
CA LEU A 222 7.72 -33.01 -11.92
C LEU A 222 8.87 -33.13 -10.91
N LYS A 223 8.64 -33.78 -9.76
CA LYS A 223 9.69 -34.05 -8.76
C LYS A 223 10.68 -35.11 -9.23
N THR A 224 10.26 -36.06 -10.06
CA THR A 224 11.17 -37.04 -10.68
C THR A 224 12.01 -36.47 -11.81
N ILE A 225 11.59 -35.36 -12.42
CA ILE A 225 12.48 -34.55 -13.26
C ILE A 225 13.53 -33.97 -12.31
N LYS A 226 14.74 -34.50 -12.37
CA LYS A 226 15.79 -34.17 -11.41
C LYS A 226 16.08 -32.68 -11.51
N THR A 227 16.20 -32.03 -10.35
CA THR A 227 16.72 -30.66 -10.26
C THR A 227 18.12 -30.54 -10.84
N ASP A 228 18.87 -31.65 -10.92
CA ASP A 228 20.17 -31.73 -11.58
C ASP A 228 20.07 -31.50 -13.09
N ASP A 229 19.09 -32.11 -13.77
CA ASP A 229 18.88 -31.91 -15.22
C ASP A 229 18.51 -30.45 -15.52
N LEU A 230 17.66 -29.85 -14.68
CA LEU A 230 17.32 -28.43 -14.78
C LEU A 230 18.52 -27.52 -14.47
N LYS A 231 19.38 -27.90 -13.53
CA LYS A 231 20.58 -27.14 -13.17
C LYS A 231 21.63 -27.19 -14.28
N GLU A 232 21.85 -28.34 -14.91
CA GLU A 232 22.71 -28.48 -16.09
C GLU A 232 22.15 -27.70 -17.28
N TYR A 233 20.84 -27.75 -17.50
CA TYR A 233 20.17 -26.95 -18.54
C TYR A 233 20.30 -25.45 -18.29
N ILE A 234 20.02 -24.97 -17.07
CA ILE A 234 20.17 -23.55 -16.73
C ILE A 234 21.63 -23.13 -16.82
N SER A 235 22.57 -23.98 -16.39
CA SER A 235 24.01 -23.68 -16.49
C SER A 235 24.45 -23.53 -17.93
N SER A 236 24.05 -24.46 -18.82
CA SER A 236 24.35 -24.35 -20.26
C SER A 236 23.69 -23.13 -20.90
N LEU A 237 22.46 -22.78 -20.51
CA LEU A 237 21.75 -21.60 -21.01
C LEU A 237 22.45 -20.28 -20.57
N VAL A 238 22.95 -20.24 -19.33
CA VAL A 238 23.73 -19.10 -18.81
C VAL A 238 25.07 -19.00 -19.54
N GLN A 239 25.77 -20.10 -19.78
CA GLN A 239 27.01 -20.10 -20.55
C GLN A 239 26.77 -19.62 -21.98
N PHE A 240 25.68 -20.08 -22.62
CA PHE A 240 25.30 -19.63 -23.96
C PHE A 240 24.97 -18.14 -24.01
N LEU A 241 24.23 -17.62 -23.01
CA LEU A 241 23.94 -16.19 -22.90
C LEU A 241 25.21 -15.37 -22.68
N GLN A 242 26.12 -15.82 -21.81
CA GLN A 242 27.40 -15.16 -21.58
C GLN A 242 28.25 -15.13 -22.85
N LEU A 243 28.31 -16.24 -23.60
CA LEU A 243 29.03 -16.31 -24.86
C LEU A 243 28.42 -15.38 -25.91
N THR A 244 27.08 -15.37 -26.01
CA THR A 244 26.35 -14.49 -26.93
C THR A 244 26.59 -13.02 -26.60
N HIS A 245 26.52 -12.65 -25.31
CA HIS A 245 26.84 -11.30 -24.85
C HIS A 245 28.31 -10.94 -25.13
N TYR A 246 29.25 -11.86 -24.92
CA TYR A 246 30.66 -11.63 -25.22
C TYR A 246 30.90 -11.40 -26.72
N ILE A 247 30.28 -12.22 -27.57
CA ILE A 247 30.32 -12.03 -29.03
C ILE A 247 29.71 -10.69 -29.41
N GLN A 248 28.60 -10.28 -28.79
CA GLN A 248 27.96 -8.99 -29.04
C GLN A 248 28.86 -7.81 -28.63
N VAL A 249 29.51 -7.88 -27.47
CA VAL A 249 30.46 -6.85 -27.01
C VAL A 249 31.68 -6.76 -27.93
N ILE A 250 32.20 -7.90 -28.41
CA ILE A 250 33.28 -7.90 -29.42
C ILE A 250 32.77 -7.29 -30.72
N ASN A 251 31.59 -7.68 -31.19
CA ASN A 251 31.02 -7.15 -32.42
C ASN A 251 30.82 -5.64 -32.33
N GLU A 252 30.34 -5.12 -31.20
CA GLU A 252 30.26 -3.67 -30.96
C GLU A 252 31.63 -3.00 -30.95
N LYS A 253 32.65 -3.59 -30.29
CA LYS A 253 34.02 -3.07 -30.36
C LYS A 253 34.59 -3.09 -31.78
N VAL A 254 34.36 -4.14 -32.55
CA VAL A 254 34.82 -4.23 -33.95
C VAL A 254 34.10 -3.16 -34.78
N GLN A 255 32.81 -2.90 -34.55
CA GLN A 255 32.08 -1.82 -35.19
C GLN A 255 32.59 -0.42 -34.80
N THR A 256 33.03 -0.20 -33.56
CA THR A 256 33.65 1.08 -33.17
C THR A 256 35.04 1.27 -33.77
N PHE A 257 35.79 0.19 -34.03
CA PHE A 257 37.08 0.25 -34.75
C PHE A 257 36.95 0.35 -36.27
N THR A 258 35.79 -0.02 -36.85
CA THR A 258 35.55 0.04 -38.30
C THR A 258 34.70 1.23 -38.75
N ALA A 259 34.30 2.13 -37.82
CA ALA A 259 33.70 3.41 -38.17
C ALA A 259 34.77 4.42 -38.66
N PRO A 260 34.65 5.00 -39.87
CA PRO A 260 35.68 5.90 -40.43
C PRO A 260 35.72 7.27 -39.71
N PRO A 261 36.88 7.96 -39.66
CA PRO A 261 37.01 9.25 -39.00
C PRO A 261 36.30 10.35 -39.79
N LYS A 262 35.51 11.18 -39.10
CA LYS A 262 34.94 12.42 -39.66
C LYS A 262 36.07 13.41 -39.93
N GLU A 263 36.25 13.78 -41.20
CA GLU A 263 37.17 14.85 -41.61
C GLU A 263 36.70 16.21 -41.04
N THR A 264 37.46 16.76 -40.11
CA THR A 264 37.39 18.18 -39.73
C THR A 264 38.21 18.98 -40.74
N HIS A 265 37.52 19.49 -41.76
CA HIS A 265 38.03 20.59 -42.56
C HIS A 265 38.03 21.84 -41.68
N ASN A 266 39.20 22.37 -41.32
CA ASN A 266 39.34 23.79 -41.05
C ASN A 266 40.74 24.29 -41.39
N GLN A 267 40.70 25.24 -42.30
CA GLN A 267 41.79 25.94 -42.97
C GLN A 267 42.61 26.75 -41.97
N THR A 268 43.94 26.72 -42.09
CA THR A 268 44.74 27.91 -41.77
C THR A 268 46.01 27.98 -42.62
N LYS A 269 46.04 29.04 -43.44
CA LYS A 269 47.17 29.93 -43.78
C LYS A 269 47.90 29.79 -45.13
N HIS A 270 47.81 30.93 -45.84
CA HIS A 270 48.50 31.46 -47.01
C HIS A 270 47.98 31.11 -48.40
#